data_AF-A0A973FJ92-F1
#
_entry.id   AF-A0A973FJ92-F1
#
_cell.length_a   1.000
_cell.length_b   1.000
_cell.length_c   1.000
_cell.angle_alpha   90.00
_cell.angle_beta   90.00
_cell.angle_gamma   90.00
#
_symmetry.space_group_name_H-M   'P 1'
#
loop_
_entity.id
_entity.type
_entity.pdbx_description
1 polymer ?
#
loop_
_entity_poly.entity_id
_entity_poly.type
_entity_poly.pdbx_seq_one_letter_code
_entity_poly.pdbx_strand_id
1 'polypeptide(L)' 'MIILGIHLETHDSGVALIRDGEILFAANEEPIVCTPEEAINSFRQRGIDNLAIGKYIVYKN' A
#
# COMPACT_ATOMS: atom_id res chain seq x y z
N MET A 1 -4.56 12.91 -5.03
CA MET A 1 -4.65 11.45 -5.22
C MET A 1 -3.58 10.77 -4.38
N ILE A 2 -3.99 9.94 -3.43
CA ILE A 2 -3.15 9.19 -2.50
C ILE A 2 -3.18 7.70 -2.87
N ILE A 3 -2.01 7.13 -3.11
CA ILE A 3 -1.83 5.72 -3.49
C ILE A 3 -0.95 5.05 -2.43
N LEU A 4 -1.43 3.93 -1.88
CA LEU A 4 -0.62 3.05 -1.03
C LEU A 4 -0.24 1.80 -1.83
N GLY A 5 1.04 1.63 -2.12
CA GLY A 5 1.59 0.43 -2.74
C GLY A 5 2.22 -0.49 -1.70
N ILE A 6 1.88 -1.77 -1.74
CA ILE A 6 2.38 -2.77 -0.80
C ILE A 6 2.84 -4.00 -1.60
N HIS A 7 4.04 -4.47 -1.30
CA HIS A 7 4.64 -5.67 -1.85
C HIS A 7 5.02 -6.60 -0.70
N LEU A 8 4.56 -7.84 -0.77
CA LEU A 8 4.75 -8.85 0.27
C LEU A 8 5.30 -10.11 -0.39
N GLU A 9 6.61 -10.30 -0.38
CA GLU A 9 7.28 -11.57 -0.64
C GLU A 9 8.00 -12.08 0.62
N THR A 10 8.26 -13.38 0.68
CA THR A 10 8.87 -14.05 1.85
C THR A 10 10.30 -13.60 2.16
N HIS A 11 10.96 -12.91 1.23
CA HIS A 11 12.33 -12.45 1.37
C HIS A 11 12.49 -10.94 1.19
N ASP A 12 11.61 -10.29 0.44
CA ASP A 12 11.59 -8.84 0.24
C ASP A 12 10.16 -8.32 0.39
N SER A 13 9.90 -7.54 1.44
CA SER A 13 8.63 -6.84 1.60
C SER A 13 8.86 -5.33 1.59
N GLY A 14 7.89 -4.59 1.06
CA GLY A 14 8.04 -3.15 0.89
C GLY A 14 6.72 -2.43 0.82
N VAL A 15 6.75 -1.15 1.20
CA VAL A 15 5.58 -0.26 1.16
C VAL A 15 5.99 1.10 0.61
N ALA A 16 5.12 1.70 -0.20
CA ALA A 16 5.27 3.05 -0.72
C ALA A 16 3.97 3.84 -0.59
N LEU A 17 4.05 5.08 -0.10
CA LEU A 17 2.96 6.04 -0.10
C LEU A 17 3.27 7.12 -1.13
N ILE A 18 2.38 7.29 -2.11
CA ILE A 18 2.50 8.29 -3.17
C ILE A 18 1.33 9.25 -3.03
N ARG A 19 1.60 10.56 -3.14
CA ARG A 19 0.57 11.60 -3.18
C ARG A 19 0.84 12.55 -4.32
N ASP A 20 -0.15 12.72 -5.18
CA ASP A 20 -0.11 13.69 -6.29
C ASP A 20 1.11 13.51 -7.23
N GLY A 21 1.54 12.25 -7.39
CA GLY A 21 2.69 11.88 -8.22
C GLY A 21 4.04 11.87 -7.50
N GLU A 22 4.10 12.31 -6.23
CA GLU A 22 5.31 12.33 -5.41
C GLU A 22 5.34 11.19 -4.39
N ILE A 23 6.52 10.58 -4.19
CA ILE A 23 6.72 9.56 -3.15
C ILE A 23 6.86 10.28 -1.80
N LEU A 24 5.91 10.07 -0.89
CA LEU A 24 5.93 10.62 0.46
C LEU A 24 6.68 9.72 1.45
N PHE A 25 6.59 8.40 1.26
CA PHE A 25 7.22 7.41 2.14
C PHE A 25 7.52 6.14 1.37
N ALA A 26 8.68 5.54 1.61
CA ALA A 26 8.99 4.19 1.17
C ALA A 26 9.82 3.48 2.23
N ALA A 27 9.45 2.24 2.56
CA ALA A 27 10.21 1.38 3.47
C ALA A 27 10.33 -0.02 2.87
N ASN A 28 11.45 -0.66 3.18
CA ASN A 28 11.76 -2.04 2.81
C ASN A 28 12.00 -2.85 4.10
N GLU A 29 11.81 -4.17 4.03
CA GLU A 29 12.00 -5.17 5.09
C GLU A 29 10.93 -5.24 6.21
N GLU A 30 10.40 -4.11 6.71
CA GLU A 30 9.28 -4.14 7.68
C GLU A 30 8.00 -3.52 7.10
N PRO A 31 7.01 -4.34 6.73
CA PRO A 31 5.80 -3.83 6.13
C PRO A 31 4.88 -3.26 7.21
N ILE A 32 4.26 -2.11 6.93
CA ILE A 32 3.26 -1.47 7.83
C ILE A 32 2.06 -2.42 8.09
N VAL A 33 1.85 -3.39 7.22
CA VAL A 33 0.82 -4.44 7.30
C VAL A 33 1.44 -5.78 6.93
N CYS A 34 1.15 -6.84 7.68
CA CYS A 34 1.74 -8.17 7.48
C CYS A 34 0.81 -9.09 6.68
N THR A 35 -0.44 -8.69 6.46
CA THR A 35 -1.41 -9.47 5.67
C THR A 35 -2.15 -8.62 4.63
N PRO A 36 -2.59 -9.23 3.50
CA PRO A 36 -3.47 -8.55 2.54
C PRO A 36 -4.78 -8.06 3.16
N GLU A 37 -5.29 -8.75 4.18
CA GLU A 37 -6.51 -8.36 4.89
C GLU A 37 -6.31 -7.07 5.70
N GLU A 38 -5.18 -6.93 6.40
CA GLU A 38 -4.79 -5.69 7.08
C GLU A 38 -4.64 -4.54 6.09
N ALA A 39 -4.02 -4.78 4.93
CA ALA A 39 -3.91 -3.80 3.86
C ALA A 39 -5.29 -3.29 3.40
N ILE A 40 -6.24 -4.21 3.17
CA ILE A 40 -7.61 -3.89 2.76
C ILE A 40 -8.35 -3.13 3.86
N ASN A 41 -8.22 -3.55 5.11
CA ASN A 41 -8.87 -2.87 6.25
C ASN A 41 -8.32 -1.45 6.43
N SER A 42 -7.01 -1.26 6.32
CA SER A 42 -6.37 0.05 6.37
C SER A 42 -6.84 0.94 5.21
N PHE A 43 -6.92 0.41 3.98
CA PHE A 43 -7.43 1.13 2.82
C PHE A 43 -8.91 1.54 2.95
N ARG A 44 -9.75 0.67 3.52
CA ARG A 44 -11.18 0.97 3.74
C ARG A 44 -11.38 2.07 4.76
N GLN A 45 -10.66 2.01 5.88
CA GLN A 45 -10.84 2.93 7.00
C GLN A 45 -10.09 4.26 6.84
N ARG A 46 -9.02 4.31 6.04
CA ARG A 46 -8.21 5.51 5.81
C ARG A 46 -8.67 6.27 4.57
N GLY A 47 -8.30 7.55 4.49
CA GLY A 47 -8.51 8.42 3.32
C GLY A 47 -7.52 8.14 2.18
N ILE A 48 -7.34 6.86 1.83
CA ILE A 48 -6.50 6.42 0.72
C ILE A 48 -7.40 6.22 -0.50
N ASP A 49 -7.00 6.78 -1.64
CA ASP A 49 -7.80 6.74 -2.87
C ASP A 49 -7.60 5.40 -3.61
N ASN A 50 -6.36 4.89 -3.63
CA ASN A 50 -6.01 3.65 -4.32
C ASN A 50 -5.05 2.77 -3.49
N LEU A 51 -5.23 1.46 -3.58
CA LEU A 51 -4.39 0.45 -2.95
C LEU A 51 -3.81 -0.48 -4.02
N ALA A 52 -2.49 -0.58 -4.10
CA ALA A 52 -1.80 -1.56 -4.95
C ALA A 52 -1.24 -2.70 -4.09
N ILE A 53 -1.58 -3.95 -4.43
CA ILE A 53 -1.07 -5.17 -3.79
C ILE A 53 -0.53 -6.10 -4.88
N GLY A 54 0.79 -6.27 -4.92
CA GLY A 54 1.44 -7.08 -5.95
C GLY A 54 1.08 -6.59 -7.36
N LYS A 55 0.40 -7.45 -8.15
CA LYS A 55 -0.02 -7.14 -9.53
C LYS A 55 -1.41 -6.48 -9.64
N TYR A 56 -2.08 -6.24 -8.51
CA TYR A 56 -3.45 -5.75 -8.48
C TYR A 56 -3.51 -4.32 -7.97
N ILE A 57 -4.41 -3.51 -8.53
CA ILE A 57 -4.74 -2.16 -8.06
C ILE A 57 -6.23 -2.11 -7.75
N VAL A 58 -6.55 -1.60 -6.57
CA VAL A 58 -7.90 -1.40 -6.03
C VAL A 58 -8.18 0.10 -5.98
N TYR A 59 -9.28 0.52 -6.58
CA TYR A 59 -9.74 1.90 -6.62
C TYR A 59 -10.91 2.08 -5.65
N LYS A 60 -10.90 3.14 -4.85
CA LYS A 60 -12.04 3.56 -4.02
C LYS A 60 -12.92 4.48 -4.87
N ASN A 61 -14.18 4.11 -5.06
CA ASN A 61 -15.19 4.99 -5.66
C ASN A 61 -15.70 6.00 -4.64
#